data_AF-A0AAW0H593-F1
#
_entry.id   AF-A0AAW0H593-F1
#
_cell.length_a   1.000
_cell.length_b   1.000
_cell.length_c   1.000
_cell.angle_alpha   90.00
_cell.angle_beta   90.00
_cell.angle_gamma   90.00
#
_symmetry.space_group_name_H-M   'P 1'
#
loop_
_entity.id
_entity.type
_entity.pdbx_description
1 polymer ?
#
loop_
_entity_poly.entity_id
_entity_poly.type
_entity_poly.pdbx_seq_one_letter_code
_entity_poly.pdbx_strand_id
1 'polypeptide(L)'
;AFPATMSSIKIECVLRENCRCGESPVWEEVSNSLLFVDIPAKKVCRWDSLSKHVQRVAVDAPVSSVALRQLGGYVATIGTKFCALNWEDQSVFVLATVDKDKTNNRFNDGKVDPAGRYFAGTMAEETAPAVLERHQGSLYSLFPDHNVKKYFDQVDISNGLDWSLDHKIFYYIDSLSYSVDAFDYDLHTGQISNRRIVYKMEKDEQIPDGILQTVKLPVDKTTSCCFGGKDYSEMYVTCARDGMDAEGLLRQPDAGGIFK
;
A
#
# COMPACT_ATOMS: atom_id res chain seq x y z
N ALA A 1 -1.44 -40.04 3.19
CA ALA A 1 -2.06 -39.39 2.01
C ALA A 1 -2.94 -38.26 2.52
N PHE A 2 -2.48 -37.01 2.40
CA PHE A 2 -3.32 -35.85 2.69
C PHE A 2 -4.21 -35.61 1.46
N PRO A 3 -5.54 -35.45 1.62
CA PRO A 3 -6.36 -35.06 0.50
C PRO A 3 -6.09 -33.58 0.22
N ALA A 4 -5.30 -33.32 -0.82
CA ALA A 4 -5.16 -32.00 -1.40
C ALA A 4 -6.44 -31.68 -2.17
N THR A 5 -7.49 -31.25 -1.46
CA THR A 5 -8.47 -30.37 -2.10
C THR A 5 -7.76 -29.04 -2.31
N MET A 6 -7.08 -28.88 -3.45
CA MET A 6 -6.72 -27.54 -3.92
C MET A 6 -8.03 -26.78 -4.08
N SER A 7 -8.35 -25.96 -3.09
CA SER A 7 -9.29 -24.87 -3.26
C SER A 7 -8.83 -24.09 -4.49
N SER A 8 -9.62 -24.14 -5.57
CA SER A 8 -9.37 -23.35 -6.76
C SER A 8 -9.51 -21.88 -6.39
N ILE A 9 -8.45 -21.08 -6.53
CA ILE A 9 -8.52 -19.62 -6.37
C ILE A 9 -9.61 -19.09 -7.30
N LYS A 10 -10.57 -18.35 -6.73
CA LYS A 10 -11.61 -17.64 -7.46
C LYS A 10 -11.30 -16.15 -7.38
N ILE A 11 -11.23 -15.49 -8.53
CA ILE A 11 -10.98 -14.05 -8.63
C ILE A 11 -12.30 -13.38 -9.00
N GLU A 12 -12.70 -12.36 -8.25
CA GLU A 12 -13.89 -11.56 -8.54
C GLU A 12 -13.63 -10.05 -8.37
N CYS A 13 -14.09 -9.23 -9.32
CA CYS A 13 -14.15 -7.79 -9.12
C CYS A 13 -15.31 -7.48 -8.16
N VAL A 14 -14.98 -7.19 -6.90
CA VAL A 14 -15.97 -6.96 -5.84
C VAL A 14 -16.44 -5.51 -5.74
N LEU A 15 -15.66 -4.57 -6.27
CA LEU A 15 -16.01 -3.15 -6.31
C LEU A 15 -15.49 -2.49 -7.59
N ARG A 16 -16.40 -1.93 -8.39
CA ARG A 16 -16.09 -1.17 -9.62
C ARG A 16 -15.98 0.33 -9.32
N GLU A 17 -15.01 0.72 -8.51
CA GLU A 17 -14.83 2.12 -8.09
C GLU A 17 -14.20 2.99 -9.19
N ASN A 18 -13.56 2.38 -10.19
CA ASN A 18 -12.86 3.09 -11.27
C ASN A 18 -11.75 4.02 -10.74
N CYS A 19 -11.07 3.62 -9.66
CA CYS A 19 -9.96 4.35 -9.08
C CYS A 19 -8.91 4.67 -10.14
N ARG A 20 -8.45 5.92 -10.15
CA ARG A 20 -7.35 6.33 -11.01
C ARG A 20 -6.09 5.55 -10.66
N CYS A 21 -5.73 5.54 -9.38
CA CYS A 21 -4.72 4.65 -8.81
C CYS A 21 -5.19 4.20 -7.42
N GLY A 22 -5.89 3.07 -7.35
CA GLY A 22 -6.32 2.48 -6.09
C GLY A 22 -5.11 1.89 -5.36
N GLU A 23 -4.95 2.15 -4.07
CA GLU A 23 -3.77 1.74 -3.31
C GLU A 23 -4.07 1.51 -1.82
N SER A 24 -3.10 0.96 -1.09
CA SER A 24 -3.11 0.78 0.37
C SER A 24 -4.41 0.12 0.89
N PRO A 25 -4.80 -1.06 0.39
CA PRO A 25 -5.93 -1.79 0.94
C PRO A 25 -5.63 -2.19 2.39
N VAL A 26 -6.57 -1.92 3.31
CA VAL A 26 -6.48 -2.27 4.73
C VAL A 26 -7.83 -2.79 5.20
N TRP A 27 -7.83 -3.99 5.77
CA TRP A 27 -9.04 -4.59 6.32
C TRP A 27 -9.34 -4.07 7.74
N GLU A 28 -10.55 -3.58 7.95
CA GLU A 28 -11.11 -3.17 9.24
C GLU A 28 -12.12 -4.24 9.71
N GLU A 29 -11.63 -5.18 10.52
CA GLU A 29 -12.41 -6.34 10.97
C GLU A 29 -13.67 -5.94 11.75
N VAL A 30 -13.57 -4.93 12.61
CA VAL A 30 -14.67 -4.49 13.49
C VAL A 30 -15.93 -4.11 12.71
N SER A 31 -15.77 -3.54 11.51
CA SER A 31 -16.90 -3.12 10.67
C SER A 31 -17.07 -3.96 9.41
N ASN A 32 -16.24 -4.98 9.18
CA ASN A 32 -16.15 -5.72 7.90
C ASN A 32 -15.97 -4.77 6.71
N SER A 33 -15.06 -3.80 6.85
CA SER A 33 -14.82 -2.79 5.82
C SER A 33 -13.42 -2.92 5.24
N LEU A 34 -13.28 -2.61 3.96
CA LEU A 34 -11.98 -2.38 3.34
C LEU A 34 -11.75 -0.87 3.22
N LEU A 35 -10.68 -0.40 3.85
CA LEU A 35 -10.12 0.91 3.54
C LEU A 35 -9.16 0.81 2.35
N PHE A 36 -9.10 1.87 1.57
CA PHE A 36 -8.12 2.04 0.49
C PHE A 36 -8.05 3.52 0.13
N VAL A 37 -7.12 3.90 -0.72
CA VAL A 37 -6.99 5.27 -1.24
C VAL A 37 -7.12 5.29 -2.76
N ASP A 38 -7.49 6.44 -3.31
CA ASP A 38 -7.26 6.75 -4.72
C ASP A 38 -6.30 7.94 -4.79
N ILE A 39 -5.02 7.64 -5.08
CA ILE A 39 -3.90 8.56 -4.90
C ILE A 39 -4.12 9.89 -5.63
N PRO A 40 -4.23 9.92 -6.97
CA PRO A 40 -4.36 11.17 -7.70
C PRO A 40 -5.76 11.78 -7.57
N ALA A 41 -6.77 11.01 -7.17
CA ALA A 41 -8.11 11.53 -6.91
C ALA A 41 -8.25 12.15 -5.52
N LYS A 42 -7.22 12.04 -4.66
CA LYS A 42 -7.15 12.64 -3.32
C LYS A 42 -8.27 12.17 -2.39
N LYS A 43 -8.51 10.85 -2.37
CA LYS A 43 -9.60 10.26 -1.59
C LYS A 43 -9.10 9.12 -0.70
N VAL A 44 -9.57 9.12 0.53
CA VAL A 44 -9.60 7.93 1.39
C VAL A 44 -10.98 7.32 1.27
N CYS A 45 -11.04 6.02 0.98
CA CYS A 45 -12.26 5.28 0.73
C CYS A 45 -12.45 4.22 1.83
N ARG A 46 -13.71 3.98 2.20
CA ARG A 46 -14.11 2.86 3.06
C ARG A 46 -15.29 2.15 2.42
N TRP A 47 -15.08 0.90 2.02
CA TRP A 47 -16.09 0.04 1.43
C TRP A 47 -16.56 -0.98 2.45
N ASP A 48 -17.85 -0.95 2.77
CA ASP A 48 -18.49 -1.96 3.59
C ASP A 48 -18.76 -3.21 2.73
N SER A 49 -18.12 -4.33 3.10
CA SER A 49 -18.21 -5.57 2.33
C SER A 49 -19.59 -6.23 2.38
N LEU A 50 -20.43 -5.90 3.36
CA LEU A 50 -21.76 -6.46 3.55
C LEU A 50 -22.81 -5.62 2.81
N SER A 51 -22.86 -4.31 3.08
CA SER A 51 -23.83 -3.40 2.45
C SER A 51 -23.45 -3.01 1.03
N LYS A 52 -22.19 -3.25 0.64
CA LYS A 52 -21.57 -2.85 -0.63
C LYS A 52 -21.49 -1.33 -0.83
N HIS A 53 -21.77 -0.55 0.20
CA HIS A 53 -21.71 0.90 0.14
C HIS A 53 -20.27 1.40 0.29
N VAL A 54 -19.91 2.44 -0.47
CA VAL A 54 -18.60 3.09 -0.39
C VAL A 54 -18.76 4.51 0.13
N GLN A 55 -18.06 4.80 1.22
CA GLN A 55 -17.89 6.16 1.75
C GLN A 55 -16.51 6.69 1.36
N ARG A 56 -16.40 8.02 1.23
CA ARG A 56 -15.19 8.67 0.73
C ARG A 56 -14.97 9.97 1.51
N VAL A 57 -13.72 10.23 1.86
CA VAL A 57 -13.27 11.52 2.39
C VAL A 57 -12.30 12.12 1.38
N ALA A 58 -12.59 13.34 0.92
CA ALA A 58 -11.70 14.09 0.04
C ALA A 58 -10.66 14.86 0.87
N VAL A 59 -9.42 14.92 0.38
CA VAL A 59 -8.32 15.66 1.00
C VAL A 59 -7.66 16.62 0.00
N ASP A 60 -6.78 17.50 0.47
CA ASP A 60 -6.24 18.61 -0.31
C ASP A 60 -5.06 18.24 -1.22
N ALA A 61 -4.35 17.14 -0.93
CA ALA A 61 -3.21 16.62 -1.70
C ALA A 61 -3.34 15.12 -2.00
N PRO A 62 -2.51 14.53 -2.88
CA PRO A 62 -2.49 13.09 -3.09
C PRO A 62 -2.34 12.34 -1.76
N VAL A 63 -3.17 11.30 -1.57
CA VAL A 63 -3.17 10.48 -0.36
C VAL A 63 -2.79 9.05 -0.74
N SER A 64 -1.69 8.56 -0.19
CA SER A 64 -1.04 7.36 -0.74
C SER A 64 -1.15 6.13 0.14
N SER A 65 -1.37 6.31 1.44
CA SER A 65 -1.66 5.21 2.36
C SER A 65 -2.64 5.62 3.45
N VAL A 66 -3.35 4.63 3.98
CA VAL A 66 -4.25 4.76 5.14
C VAL A 66 -4.01 3.59 6.10
N ALA A 67 -4.15 3.81 7.40
CA ALA A 67 -4.12 2.76 8.41
C ALA A 67 -5.07 3.06 9.57
N LEU A 68 -5.46 2.01 10.29
CA LEU A 68 -6.29 2.11 11.47
C LEU A 68 -5.56 2.87 12.59
N ARG A 69 -6.29 3.68 13.34
CA ARG A 69 -5.76 4.37 14.53
C ARG A 69 -6.43 3.82 15.78
N GLN A 70 -5.63 3.26 16.70
CA GLN A 70 -6.14 2.58 17.89
C GLN A 70 -7.05 3.46 18.78
N LEU A 71 -6.77 4.77 18.83
CA LEU A 71 -7.55 5.74 19.61
C LEU A 71 -8.80 6.27 18.86
N GLY A 72 -9.14 5.69 17.71
CA GLY A 72 -10.27 6.08 16.88
C GLY A 72 -9.86 6.85 15.62
N GLY A 73 -10.67 6.70 14.57
CA GLY A 73 -10.40 7.22 13.23
C GLY A 73 -9.23 6.49 12.55
N TYR A 74 -8.53 7.22 11.69
CA TYR A 74 -7.48 6.68 10.84
C TYR A 74 -6.22 7.56 10.90
N VAL A 75 -5.11 7.00 10.44
CA VAL A 75 -3.93 7.78 10.03
C VAL A 75 -3.73 7.61 8.54
N ALA A 76 -3.24 8.65 7.87
CA ALA A 76 -3.03 8.64 6.42
C ALA A 76 -1.79 9.46 6.06
N THR A 77 -1.21 9.17 4.89
CA THR A 77 -0.13 9.96 4.30
C THR A 77 -0.69 10.86 3.20
N ILE A 78 -0.62 12.18 3.40
CA ILE A 78 -1.21 13.19 2.50
C ILE A 78 -0.09 14.15 2.05
N GLY A 79 0.30 14.08 0.77
CA GLY A 79 1.54 14.70 0.30
C GLY A 79 2.74 14.15 1.08
N THR A 80 3.54 15.00 1.72
CA THR A 80 4.65 14.60 2.62
C THR A 80 4.29 14.66 4.10
N LYS A 81 2.99 14.61 4.43
CA LYS A 81 2.49 14.73 5.80
C LYS A 81 1.93 13.41 6.29
N PHE A 82 2.33 13.01 7.49
CA PHE A 82 1.54 12.07 8.28
C PHE A 82 0.38 12.84 8.90
N CYS A 83 -0.84 12.34 8.73
CA CYS A 83 -2.05 12.98 9.21
C CYS A 83 -2.91 11.99 10.02
N ALA A 84 -3.62 12.49 11.02
CA ALA A 84 -4.78 11.83 11.59
C ALA A 84 -6.03 12.27 10.84
N LEU A 85 -6.94 11.34 10.58
CA LEU A 85 -8.23 11.55 9.93
C LEU A 85 -9.35 11.11 10.89
N ASN A 86 -10.22 12.04 11.25
CA ASN A 86 -11.49 11.73 11.90
C ASN A 86 -12.52 11.41 10.82
N TRP A 87 -13.22 10.28 10.92
CA TRP A 87 -14.12 9.83 9.86
C TRP A 87 -15.51 10.47 9.95
N GLU A 88 -15.95 10.76 11.17
CA GLU A 88 -17.28 11.26 11.49
C GLU A 88 -17.47 12.71 11.01
N ASP A 89 -16.50 13.58 11.30
CA ASP A 89 -16.52 14.99 10.89
C ASP A 89 -15.61 15.32 9.69
N GLN A 90 -14.88 14.30 9.19
CA GLN A 90 -13.96 14.39 8.06
C GLN A 90 -12.78 15.35 8.27
N SER A 91 -12.48 15.70 9.52
CA SER A 91 -11.35 16.58 9.84
C SER A 91 -10.01 15.86 9.72
N VAL A 92 -9.01 16.60 9.23
CA VAL A 92 -7.64 16.12 9.01
C VAL A 92 -6.67 16.97 9.83
N PHE A 93 -5.83 16.33 10.62
CA PHE A 93 -4.81 16.98 11.45
C PHE A 93 -3.42 16.48 11.10
N VAL A 94 -2.48 17.39 10.87
CA VAL A 94 -1.09 17.03 10.60
C VAL A 94 -0.41 16.58 11.89
N LEU A 95 0.15 15.37 11.88
CA LEU A 95 0.94 14.81 12.97
C LEU A 95 2.43 15.15 12.79
N ALA A 96 2.93 14.99 11.57
CA ALA A 96 4.31 15.29 11.21
C ALA A 96 4.45 15.56 9.71
N THR A 97 5.54 16.21 9.32
CA THR A 97 5.88 16.49 7.91
C THR A 97 7.34 16.13 7.66
N VAL A 98 7.59 15.37 6.60
CA VAL A 98 8.92 14.96 6.14
C VAL A 98 9.31 15.70 4.86
N ASP A 99 10.54 15.51 4.38
CA ASP A 99 11.01 16.04 3.09
C ASP A 99 10.71 17.54 2.89
N LYS A 100 10.85 18.35 3.96
CA LYS A 100 10.49 19.78 3.94
C LYS A 100 11.35 20.60 2.96
N ASP A 101 12.52 20.07 2.62
CA ASP A 101 13.48 20.60 1.65
C ASP A 101 13.18 20.17 0.20
N LYS A 102 12.25 19.23 -0.01
CA LYS A 102 11.90 18.71 -1.34
C LYS A 102 10.49 19.14 -1.75
N THR A 103 10.41 20.06 -2.69
CA THR A 103 9.14 20.66 -3.13
C THR A 103 8.30 19.75 -4.03
N ASN A 104 8.88 18.68 -4.57
CA ASN A 104 8.24 17.78 -5.54
C ASN A 104 8.20 16.33 -5.04
N ASN A 105 8.24 16.11 -3.73
CA ASN A 105 8.08 14.78 -3.14
C ASN A 105 6.66 14.58 -2.62
N ARG A 106 6.26 13.31 -2.55
CA ARG A 106 5.09 12.83 -1.80
C ARG A 106 5.41 11.50 -1.12
N PHE A 107 4.62 11.13 -0.13
CA PHE A 107 4.56 9.73 0.31
C PHE A 107 4.00 8.84 -0.81
N ASN A 108 4.31 7.55 -0.69
CA ASN A 108 3.71 6.49 -1.49
C ASN A 108 3.16 5.40 -0.55
N ASP A 109 3.71 4.18 -0.53
CA ASP A 109 3.17 3.13 0.32
C ASP A 109 3.54 3.32 1.81
N GLY A 110 2.69 2.78 2.69
CA GLY A 110 2.87 2.81 4.12
C GLY A 110 1.99 1.81 4.86
N LYS A 111 2.53 1.23 5.93
CA LYS A 111 1.89 0.22 6.78
C LYS A 111 2.35 0.37 8.22
N VAL A 112 1.49 -0.01 9.16
CA VAL A 112 1.80 0.01 10.59
C VAL A 112 2.54 -1.27 10.98
N ASP A 113 3.65 -1.13 11.69
CA ASP A 113 4.42 -2.27 12.20
C ASP A 113 3.67 -3.01 13.34
N PRO A 114 4.11 -4.21 13.75
CA PRO A 114 3.46 -4.93 14.86
C PRO A 114 3.54 -4.24 16.24
N ALA A 115 4.28 -3.14 16.37
CA ALA A 115 4.39 -2.33 17.58
C ALA A 115 3.62 -1.00 17.50
N GLY A 116 2.84 -0.77 16.44
CA GLY A 116 2.00 0.42 16.27
C GLY A 116 2.72 1.65 15.69
N ARG A 117 3.89 1.50 15.06
CA ARG A 117 4.58 2.60 14.35
C ARG A 117 4.16 2.64 12.90
N TYR A 118 3.86 3.82 12.36
CA TYR A 118 3.44 3.94 10.98
C TYR A 118 4.65 4.15 10.05
N PHE A 119 5.10 3.08 9.38
CA PHE A 119 6.13 3.18 8.36
C PHE A 119 5.51 3.67 7.05
N ALA A 120 6.18 4.61 6.40
CA ALA A 120 5.84 5.06 5.06
C ALA A 120 7.07 5.67 4.40
N GLY A 121 7.21 5.49 3.10
CA GLY A 121 8.32 6.12 2.37
C GLY A 121 7.86 7.04 1.26
N THR A 122 8.77 7.94 0.90
CA THR A 122 8.54 9.00 -0.09
C THR A 122 9.09 8.64 -1.46
N MET A 123 8.68 9.42 -2.45
CA MET A 123 9.18 9.41 -3.83
C MET A 123 9.03 10.81 -4.42
N ALA A 124 9.73 11.09 -5.53
CA ALA A 124 9.38 12.27 -6.33
C ALA A 124 8.04 12.05 -7.04
N GLU A 125 7.29 13.12 -7.27
CA GLU A 125 6.08 13.10 -8.09
C GLU A 125 6.41 12.68 -9.53
N GLU A 126 5.54 11.85 -10.09
CA GLU A 126 5.69 11.30 -11.43
C GLU A 126 5.18 12.26 -12.50
N THR A 127 5.88 12.31 -13.63
CA THR A 127 5.40 12.98 -14.86
C THR A 127 4.64 12.03 -15.78
N ALA A 128 4.97 10.73 -15.68
CA ALA A 128 4.26 9.60 -16.25
C ALA A 128 4.56 8.37 -15.36
N PRO A 129 3.81 7.26 -15.45
CA PRO A 129 4.06 6.08 -14.63
C PRO A 129 5.53 5.63 -14.70
N ALA A 130 6.18 5.51 -13.54
CA ALA A 130 7.59 5.20 -13.36
C ALA A 130 8.59 6.21 -13.97
N VAL A 131 8.15 7.42 -14.34
CA VAL A 131 9.00 8.50 -14.88
C VAL A 131 9.02 9.68 -13.89
N LEU A 132 10.08 9.73 -13.09
CA LEU A 132 10.29 10.69 -12.00
C LEU A 132 11.78 11.03 -11.82
N GLU A 133 12.06 12.03 -11.00
CA GLU A 133 13.43 12.28 -10.53
C GLU A 133 13.90 11.14 -9.61
N ARG A 134 15.02 10.53 -9.98
CA ARG A 134 15.56 9.33 -9.33
C ARG A 134 16.11 9.62 -7.93
N HIS A 135 16.02 8.63 -7.06
CA HIS A 135 16.63 8.60 -5.72
C HIS A 135 16.20 9.75 -4.79
N GLN A 136 15.01 10.33 -5.03
CA GLN A 136 14.49 11.42 -4.22
C GLN A 136 13.73 10.97 -2.96
N GLY A 137 13.33 9.71 -2.90
CA GLY A 137 12.60 9.15 -1.79
C GLY A 137 13.45 8.80 -0.58
N SER A 138 12.77 8.48 0.52
CA SER A 138 13.35 8.00 1.76
C SER A 138 12.31 7.19 2.54
N LEU A 139 12.76 6.22 3.35
CA LEU A 139 11.88 5.48 4.25
C LEU A 139 11.83 6.14 5.64
N TYR A 140 10.61 6.30 6.16
CA TYR A 140 10.35 6.88 7.48
C TYR A 140 9.46 5.97 8.33
N SER A 141 9.44 6.21 9.64
CA SER A 141 8.35 5.77 10.51
C SER A 141 7.92 6.86 11.48
N LEU A 142 6.62 7.03 11.66
CA LEU A 142 6.02 7.81 12.73
C LEU A 142 5.84 6.93 13.98
N PHE A 143 6.45 7.34 15.09
CA PHE A 143 6.31 6.69 16.39
C PHE A 143 5.03 7.15 17.12
N PRO A 144 4.57 6.41 18.14
CA PRO A 144 3.36 6.76 18.90
C PRO A 144 3.40 8.13 19.60
N ASP A 145 4.59 8.65 19.88
CA ASP A 145 4.83 9.99 20.44
C ASP A 145 4.93 11.09 19.36
N HIS A 146 4.60 10.74 18.11
CA HIS A 146 4.67 11.57 16.91
C HIS A 146 6.08 11.96 16.46
N ASN A 147 7.13 11.37 17.04
CA ASN A 147 8.47 11.52 16.51
C ASN A 147 8.61 10.75 15.19
N VAL A 148 9.27 11.37 14.21
CA VAL A 148 9.57 10.72 12.93
C VAL A 148 11.03 10.30 12.90
N LYS A 149 11.25 9.05 12.53
CA LYS A 149 12.57 8.51 12.26
C LYS A 149 12.74 8.29 10.76
N LYS A 150 13.87 8.74 10.21
CA LYS A 150 14.34 8.40 8.87
C LYS A 150 15.25 7.18 8.96
N TYR A 151 15.06 6.19 8.09
CA TYR A 151 15.90 4.98 8.06
C TYR A 151 17.00 5.06 7.01
N PHE A 152 16.64 5.38 5.78
CA PHE A 152 17.56 5.54 4.67
C PHE A 152 16.95 6.43 3.59
N ASP A 153 17.79 6.93 2.69
CA ASP A 153 17.45 7.73 1.53
C ASP A 153 17.78 6.98 0.22
N GLN A 154 17.87 7.72 -0.88
CA GLN A 154 18.14 7.20 -2.22
C GLN A 154 17.12 6.17 -2.72
N VAL A 155 15.85 6.33 -2.33
CA VAL A 155 14.74 5.52 -2.82
C VAL A 155 14.18 6.16 -4.08
N ASP A 156 13.83 5.37 -5.10
CA ASP A 156 13.09 5.88 -6.26
C ASP A 156 11.60 5.92 -5.97
N ILE A 157 10.96 4.75 -5.81
CA ILE A 157 9.53 4.61 -5.58
C ILE A 157 9.33 3.72 -4.36
N SER A 158 9.15 4.33 -3.18
CA SER A 158 8.90 3.58 -1.96
C SER A 158 7.59 2.80 -2.04
N ASN A 159 7.62 1.49 -1.89
CA ASN A 159 6.46 0.65 -2.10
C ASN A 159 6.39 -0.46 -1.03
N GLY A 160 5.64 -1.53 -1.34
CA GLY A 160 5.32 -2.70 -0.53
C GLY A 160 6.24 -2.96 0.66
N LEU A 161 5.61 -3.07 1.83
CA LEU A 161 6.29 -3.29 3.11
C LEU A 161 5.51 -4.26 4.00
N ASP A 162 6.24 -5.12 4.72
CA ASP A 162 5.65 -6.05 5.69
C ASP A 162 6.68 -6.57 6.70
N TRP A 163 6.22 -7.32 7.70
CA TRP A 163 7.07 -7.90 8.74
C TRP A 163 6.88 -9.41 8.85
N SER A 164 7.94 -10.14 9.23
CA SER A 164 7.81 -11.55 9.57
C SER A 164 6.96 -11.75 10.82
N LEU A 165 6.28 -12.90 10.92
CA LEU A 165 5.41 -13.24 12.06
C LEU A 165 6.18 -13.38 13.39
N ASP A 166 7.49 -13.65 13.35
CA ASP A 166 8.35 -13.66 14.53
C ASP A 166 8.93 -12.28 14.88
N HIS A 167 8.54 -11.24 14.11
CA HIS A 167 8.91 -9.83 14.28
C HIS A 167 10.41 -9.55 14.24
N LYS A 168 11.16 -10.35 13.47
CA LYS A 168 12.63 -10.18 13.33
C LYS A 168 13.05 -9.71 11.95
N ILE A 169 12.15 -9.72 10.98
CA ILE A 169 12.46 -9.32 9.61
C ILE A 169 11.45 -8.26 9.16
N PHE A 170 11.98 -7.19 8.58
CA PHE A 170 11.21 -6.20 7.83
C PHE A 170 11.49 -6.39 6.33
N TYR A 171 10.44 -6.44 5.53
CA TYR A 171 10.50 -6.54 4.07
C TYR A 171 10.12 -5.21 3.44
N TYR A 172 10.81 -4.84 2.36
CA TYR A 172 10.63 -3.56 1.71
C TYR A 172 10.89 -3.66 0.20
N ILE A 173 10.13 -2.87 -0.56
CA ILE A 173 10.24 -2.76 -2.01
C ILE A 173 10.51 -1.30 -2.38
N ASP A 174 11.58 -1.07 -3.13
CA ASP A 174 11.69 0.09 -4.01
C ASP A 174 11.34 -0.39 -5.42
N SER A 175 10.24 0.09 -6.02
CA SER A 175 9.71 -0.51 -7.24
C SER A 175 10.72 -0.51 -8.40
N LEU A 176 11.61 0.48 -8.49
CA LEU A 176 12.59 0.56 -9.58
C LEU A 176 13.89 -0.20 -9.31
N SER A 177 14.03 -0.81 -8.12
CA SER A 177 15.07 -1.79 -7.84
C SER A 177 14.74 -3.18 -8.42
N TYR A 178 13.45 -3.44 -8.72
CA TYR A 178 12.93 -4.74 -9.12
C TYR A 178 13.32 -5.86 -8.13
N SER A 179 13.47 -5.55 -6.84
CA SER A 179 13.76 -6.52 -5.79
C SER A 179 12.85 -6.34 -4.57
N VAL A 180 12.71 -7.43 -3.82
CA VAL A 180 12.25 -7.41 -2.44
C VAL A 180 13.46 -7.55 -1.55
N ASP A 181 13.64 -6.58 -0.67
CA ASP A 181 14.71 -6.53 0.29
C ASP A 181 14.19 -6.93 1.66
N ALA A 182 15.06 -7.53 2.47
CA ALA A 182 14.83 -7.85 3.86
C ALA A 182 15.87 -7.17 4.74
N PHE A 183 15.46 -6.85 5.96
CA PHE A 183 16.27 -6.26 6.99
C PHE A 183 16.06 -7.02 8.28
N ASP A 184 17.10 -7.15 9.10
CA ASP A 184 16.91 -7.52 10.50
C ASP A 184 16.15 -6.38 11.20
N TYR A 185 15.09 -6.72 11.91
CA TYR A 185 14.17 -5.79 12.53
C TYR A 185 14.11 -6.03 14.04
N ASP A 186 14.27 -4.95 14.81
CA ASP A 186 14.11 -4.97 16.26
C ASP A 186 12.74 -4.38 16.64
N LEU A 187 11.82 -5.23 17.10
CA LEU A 187 10.46 -4.84 17.45
C LEU A 187 10.41 -3.74 18.52
N HIS A 188 11.31 -3.77 19.49
CA HIS A 188 11.28 -2.86 20.64
C HIS A 188 11.69 -1.43 20.27
N THR A 189 12.64 -1.29 19.36
CA THR A 189 13.23 0.00 18.96
C THR A 189 12.76 0.47 17.58
N GLY A 190 12.20 -0.43 16.77
CA GLY A 190 11.89 -0.20 15.36
C GLY A 190 13.14 -0.10 14.48
N GLN A 191 14.33 -0.45 14.97
CA GLN A 191 15.57 -0.40 14.17
C GLN A 191 15.55 -1.45 13.07
N ILE A 192 16.13 -1.10 11.92
CA ILE A 192 16.41 -2.03 10.82
C ILE A 192 17.90 -2.04 10.51
N SER A 193 18.43 -3.19 10.12
CA SER A 193 19.84 -3.36 9.76
C SER A 193 20.04 -4.54 8.80
N ASN A 194 21.28 -4.77 8.35
CA ASN A 194 21.65 -5.95 7.55
C ASN A 194 20.76 -6.18 6.31
N ARG A 195 20.57 -5.09 5.53
CA ARG A 195 19.84 -5.09 4.26
C ARG A 195 20.37 -6.18 3.34
N ARG A 196 19.47 -7.01 2.81
CA ARG A 196 19.77 -8.10 1.87
C ARG A 196 18.63 -8.29 0.89
N ILE A 197 18.93 -8.67 -0.34
CA ILE A 197 17.91 -9.01 -1.35
C ILE A 197 17.41 -10.42 -1.04
N VAL A 198 16.10 -10.61 -0.95
CA VAL A 198 15.46 -11.93 -0.77
C VAL A 198 14.76 -12.41 -2.04
N TYR A 199 14.42 -11.50 -2.93
CA TYR A 199 13.88 -11.82 -4.25
C TYR A 199 14.24 -10.71 -5.24
N LYS A 200 14.52 -11.08 -6.49
CA LYS A 200 14.83 -10.15 -7.58
C LYS A 200 14.09 -10.59 -8.82
N MET A 201 13.25 -9.71 -9.37
CA MET A 201 12.54 -9.96 -10.62
C MET A 201 13.52 -9.88 -11.79
N GLU A 202 13.59 -10.96 -12.56
CA GLU A 202 14.30 -11.00 -13.84
C GLU A 202 13.36 -10.65 -14.99
N LYS A 203 13.91 -10.05 -16.06
CA LYS A 203 13.14 -9.45 -17.16
C LYS A 203 12.26 -10.45 -17.95
N ASP A 204 12.54 -11.75 -17.82
CA ASP A 204 11.91 -12.84 -18.56
C ASP A 204 11.57 -14.04 -17.65
N GLU A 205 11.24 -13.77 -16.38
CA GLU A 205 11.20 -14.81 -15.34
C GLU A 205 10.21 -15.96 -15.66
N GLN A 206 10.76 -17.16 -15.88
CA GLN A 206 10.04 -18.41 -15.68
C GLN A 206 9.95 -18.65 -14.16
N ILE A 207 8.83 -19.20 -13.67
CA ILE A 207 8.54 -19.36 -12.23
C ILE A 207 9.81 -19.83 -11.49
N PRO A 208 10.47 -18.97 -10.70
CA PRO A 208 11.69 -19.31 -9.98
C PRO A 208 11.35 -20.31 -8.86
N ASP A 209 12.33 -21.12 -8.46
CA ASP A 209 12.21 -22.23 -7.47
C ASP A 209 11.77 -21.80 -6.04
N GLY A 210 11.34 -20.55 -5.85
CA GLY A 210 10.79 -20.01 -4.60
C GLY A 210 9.41 -19.35 -4.71
N ILE A 211 8.86 -19.16 -5.92
CA ILE A 211 7.47 -18.68 -6.07
C ILE A 211 6.53 -19.86 -5.82
N LEU A 212 5.77 -19.79 -4.73
CA LEU A 212 4.76 -20.79 -4.42
C LEU A 212 3.64 -20.80 -5.46
N GLN A 213 3.20 -19.61 -5.90
CA GLN A 213 2.12 -19.47 -6.88
C GLN A 213 2.10 -18.05 -7.49
N THR A 214 1.79 -17.96 -8.78
CA THR A 214 1.44 -16.71 -9.46
C THR A 214 -0.06 -16.71 -9.77
N VAL A 215 -0.75 -15.64 -9.38
CA VAL A 215 -2.19 -15.46 -9.65
C VAL A 215 -2.35 -14.27 -10.60
N LYS A 216 -2.83 -14.54 -11.82
CA LYS A 216 -3.04 -13.48 -12.82
C LYS A 216 -4.43 -12.87 -12.66
N LEU A 217 -4.49 -11.58 -12.36
CA LEU A 217 -5.73 -10.81 -12.36
C LEU A 217 -6.15 -10.43 -13.79
N PRO A 218 -7.45 -10.16 -14.03
CA PRO A 218 -7.96 -9.73 -15.34
C PRO A 218 -7.67 -8.25 -15.65
N VAL A 219 -6.70 -7.65 -14.96
CA VAL A 219 -6.24 -6.26 -15.11
C VAL A 219 -4.71 -6.22 -15.07
N ASP A 220 -4.10 -5.33 -15.85
CA ASP A 220 -2.64 -5.25 -16.01
C ASP A 220 -1.96 -4.44 -14.90
N LYS A 221 -2.67 -3.50 -14.28
CA LYS A 221 -2.10 -2.51 -13.35
C LYS A 221 -2.50 -2.76 -11.90
N THR A 222 -2.18 -3.95 -11.38
CA THR A 222 -2.31 -4.24 -9.93
C THR A 222 -1.34 -3.40 -9.12
N THR A 223 -1.78 -2.92 -7.97
CA THR A 223 -1.03 -1.95 -7.16
C THR A 223 -0.62 -2.53 -5.81
N SER A 224 -1.59 -2.91 -4.97
CA SER A 224 -1.33 -3.46 -3.64
C SER A 224 -2.40 -4.46 -3.20
N CYS A 225 -2.11 -5.21 -2.13
CA CYS A 225 -3.01 -6.23 -1.59
C CYS A 225 -3.01 -6.30 -0.06
N CYS A 226 -4.10 -6.82 0.51
CA CYS A 226 -4.18 -7.18 1.91
C CYS A 226 -5.07 -8.40 2.12
N PHE A 227 -4.85 -9.15 3.20
CA PHE A 227 -5.80 -10.16 3.64
C PHE A 227 -6.97 -9.52 4.40
N GLY A 228 -8.15 -10.13 4.31
CA GLY A 228 -9.36 -9.71 4.99
C GLY A 228 -10.44 -10.79 4.99
N GLY A 229 -11.69 -10.38 5.23
CA GLY A 229 -12.77 -11.31 5.51
C GLY A 229 -12.77 -11.78 6.97
N LYS A 230 -13.70 -12.67 7.31
CA LYS A 230 -13.96 -13.09 8.71
C LYS A 230 -12.78 -13.83 9.37
N ASP A 231 -11.97 -14.51 8.56
CA ASP A 231 -10.87 -15.38 9.00
C ASP A 231 -9.57 -15.10 8.24
N TYR A 232 -9.46 -13.91 7.61
CA TYR A 232 -8.30 -13.51 6.80
C TYR A 232 -7.99 -14.49 5.64
N SER A 233 -8.99 -15.26 5.18
CA SER A 233 -8.87 -16.18 4.04
C SER A 233 -9.09 -15.54 2.67
N GLU A 234 -9.54 -14.27 2.64
CA GLU A 234 -9.78 -13.50 1.42
C GLU A 234 -8.62 -12.54 1.17
N MET A 235 -8.16 -12.40 -0.08
CA MET A 235 -7.13 -11.42 -0.45
C MET A 235 -7.76 -10.31 -1.29
N TYR A 236 -7.78 -9.10 -0.76
CA TYR A 236 -8.21 -7.93 -1.51
C TYR A 236 -7.05 -7.36 -2.31
N VAL A 237 -7.28 -7.05 -3.58
CA VAL A 237 -6.27 -6.48 -4.50
C VAL A 237 -6.80 -5.20 -5.12
N THR A 238 -6.03 -4.14 -4.97
CA THR A 238 -6.28 -2.83 -5.61
C THR A 238 -5.62 -2.79 -6.98
N CYS A 239 -6.15 -1.94 -7.87
CA CYS A 239 -5.54 -1.69 -9.16
C CYS A 239 -5.74 -0.24 -9.62
N ALA A 240 -5.04 0.13 -10.68
CA ALA A 240 -5.07 1.44 -11.30
C ALA A 240 -5.64 1.39 -12.73
N ARG A 241 -6.12 2.54 -13.20
CA ARG A 241 -6.49 2.74 -14.61
C ARG A 241 -5.81 3.95 -15.25
N ASP A 242 -5.10 4.76 -14.46
CA ASP A 242 -4.37 5.91 -14.98
C ASP A 242 -3.33 5.49 -16.03
N GLY A 243 -3.22 6.29 -17.08
CA GLY A 243 -2.34 6.01 -18.22
C GLY A 243 -2.79 4.86 -19.12
N MET A 244 -4.03 4.37 -19.00
CA MET A 244 -4.64 3.49 -20.01
C MET A 244 -5.32 4.31 -21.10
N ASP A 245 -5.21 3.87 -22.35
CA ASP A 245 -5.95 4.43 -23.48
C ASP A 245 -7.38 3.85 -23.55
N ALA A 246 -8.19 4.37 -24.49
CA ALA A 246 -9.58 3.95 -24.66
C ALA A 246 -9.70 2.45 -24.99
N GLU A 247 -8.78 1.90 -25.78
CA GLU A 247 -8.78 0.48 -26.15
C GLU A 247 -8.44 -0.40 -24.94
N GLY A 248 -7.44 -0.01 -24.14
CA GLY A 248 -7.08 -0.69 -22.90
C GLY A 248 -8.24 -0.73 -21.91
N LEU A 249 -8.95 0.38 -21.72
CA LEU A 249 -10.13 0.46 -20.86
C LEU A 249 -11.30 -0.40 -21.37
N LEU A 250 -11.48 -0.52 -22.69
CA LEU A 250 -12.47 -1.42 -23.28
C LEU A 250 -12.10 -2.89 -23.09
N ARG A 251 -10.80 -3.23 -23.17
CA ARG A 251 -10.30 -4.60 -22.93
C ARG A 251 -10.34 -5.00 -21.46
N GLN A 252 -10.22 -4.03 -20.55
CA GLN A 252 -10.14 -4.23 -19.10
C GLN A 252 -11.21 -3.37 -18.40
N PRO A 253 -12.50 -3.74 -18.51
CA PRO A 253 -13.60 -2.91 -18.00
C PRO A 253 -13.59 -2.75 -16.48
N ASP A 254 -12.90 -3.64 -15.76
CA ASP A 254 -12.75 -3.62 -14.30
C ASP A 254 -11.45 -2.91 -13.84
N ALA A 255 -10.70 -2.25 -14.74
CA ALA A 255 -9.52 -1.46 -14.39
C ALA A 255 -9.86 -0.30 -13.44
N GLY A 256 -9.07 -0.16 -12.36
CA GLY A 256 -9.38 0.72 -11.23
C GLY A 256 -10.41 0.14 -10.25
N GLY A 257 -10.79 -1.13 -10.40
CA GLY A 257 -11.62 -1.84 -9.43
C GLY A 257 -10.84 -2.40 -8.23
N ILE A 258 -11.57 -3.06 -7.34
CA ILE A 258 -11.03 -3.88 -6.26
C ILE A 258 -11.41 -5.33 -6.53
N PHE A 259 -10.42 -6.22 -6.44
CA PHE A 259 -10.57 -7.66 -6.59
C PHE A 259 -10.50 -8.37 -5.25
N LYS A 260 -11.07 -9.57 -5.22
CA LYS A 260 -10.99 -10.52 -4.11
C LYS A 260 -10.73 -11.92 -4.67
#